data_AF-A0ABD7RZB8-F1
#
_entry.id   AF-A0ABD7RZB8-F1
#
_cell.length_a   1.000
_cell.length_b   1.000
_cell.length_c   1.000
_cell.angle_alpha   90.00
_cell.angle_beta   90.00
_cell.angle_gamma   90.00
#
_symmetry.space_group_name_H-M   'P 1'
#
loop_
_entity.id
_entity.type
_entity.pdbx_description
1 polymer ?
#
loop_
_entity_poly.entity_id
_entity_poly.type
_entity_poly.pdbx_seq_one_letter_code
_entity_poly.pdbx_strand_id
1 'polypeptide(L)'
;MARFRIGLIINPLAGLGGPAAFKGSDGMASQALAMGVEPKAAQRTRTALEQLSPLHERLEFISYPGAMGGDLLAQMGFEHRLLGELGEGTTTAEDTRRAVQQLQDAGVALILFAGGDGTARDVCAVVNASQPVLGIPAGVKIQSGVYAISPRAAGELTARLVEGGLVRLASGEVRDIDEAALREGRVTARWYGELCVPQEGGYVQAVKQGGMESEELVLADLAAWLESEWEPGVRYVFGPGSTLHGLGQNLGLETTLLGVDVIEDGRVIARDVNEAELFALVEGHATYLLVTAIGGQGHIIGRGNQQISPRVLRAVGLERLRVVATKRKLATLEGRPLLVDSGDVTLDDAFPDAVRVWAGYKEELLYPLSR
;
A
#
# COMPACT_ATOMS: atom_id res chain seq x y z
N MET A 1 -9.78 6.51 18.80
CA MET A 1 -9.42 6.58 17.38
C MET A 1 -8.98 5.19 16.96
N ALA A 2 -9.42 4.71 15.80
CA ALA A 2 -8.90 3.46 15.24
C ALA A 2 -7.38 3.59 15.03
N ARG A 3 -6.62 2.54 15.36
CA ARG A 3 -5.17 2.48 15.17
C ARG A 3 -4.87 2.06 13.74
N PHE A 4 -3.80 2.61 13.17
CA PHE A 4 -3.31 2.26 11.85
C PHE A 4 -2.60 0.90 11.90
N ARG A 5 -3.12 -0.10 11.19
CA ARG A 5 -2.64 -1.48 11.25
C ARG A 5 -1.50 -1.73 10.28
N ILE A 6 -0.38 -2.19 10.82
CA ILE A 6 0.84 -2.54 10.06
C ILE A 6 1.12 -4.04 10.23
N GLY A 7 1.27 -4.75 9.12
CA GLY A 7 1.77 -6.11 9.13
C GLY A 7 3.29 -6.13 9.35
N LEU A 8 3.80 -7.00 10.22
CA LEU A 8 5.24 -7.20 10.38
C LEU A 8 5.59 -8.68 10.21
N ILE A 9 6.57 -8.95 9.37
CA ILE A 9 7.22 -10.25 9.22
C ILE A 9 8.73 -10.07 9.37
N ILE A 10 9.36 -10.86 10.22
CA ILE A 10 10.82 -10.97 10.32
C ILE A 10 11.20 -12.36 9.86
N ASN A 11 12.06 -12.49 8.86
CA ASN A 11 12.75 -13.76 8.61
C ASN A 11 13.92 -13.87 9.59
N PRO A 12 13.83 -14.72 10.64
CA PRO A 12 14.84 -14.79 11.69
C PRO A 12 16.19 -15.30 11.18
N LEU A 13 16.22 -15.99 10.03
CA LEU A 13 17.42 -16.58 9.45
C LEU A 13 18.15 -15.60 8.50
N ALA A 14 17.55 -14.43 8.22
CA ALA A 14 18.12 -13.46 7.31
C ALA A 14 19.41 -12.82 7.87
N GLY A 15 20.39 -12.65 6.99
CA GLY A 15 21.67 -12.00 7.30
C GLY A 15 22.75 -12.95 7.84
N LEU A 16 22.46 -14.24 8.04
CA LEU A 16 23.43 -15.24 8.51
C LEU A 16 24.58 -15.50 7.51
N GLY A 17 24.30 -15.43 6.20
CA GLY A 17 25.27 -15.85 5.19
C GLY A 17 26.55 -15.00 5.16
N GLY A 18 26.43 -13.69 5.37
CA GLY A 18 27.52 -12.74 5.17
C GLY A 18 28.66 -12.92 6.16
N PRO A 19 28.40 -12.85 7.48
CA PRO A 19 29.43 -13.08 8.49
C PRO A 19 30.01 -14.50 8.45
N ALA A 20 29.23 -15.49 7.98
CA ALA A 20 29.70 -16.86 7.74
C ALA A 20 30.49 -17.04 6.43
N ALA A 21 30.73 -15.95 5.68
CA ALA A 21 31.31 -15.94 4.33
C ALA A 21 30.53 -16.73 3.25
N PHE A 22 29.31 -17.17 3.57
CA PHE A 22 28.35 -17.71 2.61
C PHE A 22 27.74 -16.60 1.76
N LYS A 23 27.23 -16.98 0.59
CA LYS A 23 26.67 -16.03 -0.38
C LYS A 23 25.16 -15.78 -0.19
N GLY A 24 24.56 -16.50 0.75
CA GLY A 24 23.15 -16.48 1.16
C GLY A 24 22.98 -17.29 2.45
N SER A 25 21.77 -17.27 3.05
CA SER A 25 21.40 -18.09 4.21
C SER A 25 20.57 -19.32 3.84
N ASP A 26 20.10 -19.41 2.60
CA ASP A 26 19.24 -20.48 2.12
C ASP A 26 19.99 -21.83 2.16
N GLY A 27 19.43 -22.82 2.87
CA GLY A 27 20.03 -24.14 3.06
C GLY A 27 21.29 -24.19 3.94
N MET A 28 21.82 -23.04 4.39
CA MET A 28 23.07 -22.95 5.17
C MET A 28 22.89 -22.34 6.57
N ALA A 29 21.65 -21.97 6.93
CA ALA A 29 21.35 -21.33 8.21
C ALA A 29 21.82 -22.14 9.43
N SER A 30 21.60 -23.46 9.43
CA SER A 30 22.04 -24.34 10.53
C SER A 30 23.57 -24.36 10.68
N GLN A 31 24.31 -24.33 9.57
CA GLN A 31 25.77 -24.28 9.57
C GLN A 31 26.28 -22.93 10.07
N ALA A 32 25.68 -21.82 9.63
CA ALA A 32 26.06 -20.48 10.09
C ALA A 32 25.81 -20.30 11.59
N LEU A 33 24.69 -20.79 12.11
CA LEU A 33 24.39 -20.79 13.54
C LEU A 33 25.39 -21.66 14.32
N ALA A 34 25.74 -22.84 13.82
CA ALA A 34 26.76 -23.70 14.43
C ALA A 34 28.16 -23.06 14.45
N MET A 35 28.44 -22.15 13.51
CA MET A 35 29.65 -21.32 13.49
C MET A 35 29.59 -20.12 14.46
N GLY A 36 28.51 -19.95 15.22
CA GLY A 36 28.31 -18.84 16.16
C GLY A 36 27.92 -17.52 15.50
N VAL A 37 27.46 -17.54 14.24
CA VAL A 37 26.99 -16.32 13.56
C VAL A 37 25.59 -15.97 14.03
N GLU A 38 25.45 -14.77 14.59
CA GLU A 38 24.15 -14.25 15.04
C GLU A 38 23.34 -13.64 13.90
N PRO A 39 22.04 -13.97 13.80
CA PRO A 39 21.14 -13.35 12.83
C PRO A 39 20.90 -11.88 13.18
N LYS A 40 20.90 -11.01 12.15
CA LYS A 40 20.78 -9.55 12.33
C LYS A 40 19.38 -9.01 12.03
N ALA A 41 18.46 -9.85 11.58
CA ALA A 41 17.14 -9.43 11.14
C ALA A 41 16.38 -8.66 12.25
N ALA A 42 16.29 -9.23 13.45
CA ALA A 42 15.60 -8.60 14.58
C ALA A 42 16.21 -7.23 14.96
N GLN A 43 17.54 -7.12 15.01
CA GLN A 43 18.21 -5.85 15.33
C GLN A 43 17.97 -4.79 14.25
N ARG A 44 17.94 -5.19 12.98
CA ARG A 44 17.68 -4.25 11.88
C ARG A 44 16.22 -3.81 11.87
N THR A 45 15.29 -4.73 12.14
CA THR A 45 13.88 -4.39 12.35
C THR A 45 13.71 -3.43 13.52
N ARG A 46 14.42 -3.64 14.64
CA ARG A 46 14.42 -2.72 15.78
C ARG A 46 14.77 -1.30 15.36
N THR A 47 15.84 -1.12 14.58
CA THR A 47 16.24 0.20 14.06
C THR A 47 15.15 0.87 13.20
N ALA A 48 14.39 0.08 12.43
CA ALA A 48 13.25 0.61 11.67
C ALA A 48 12.11 1.04 12.62
N LEU A 49 11.71 0.15 13.53
CA LEU A 49 10.60 0.39 14.45
C LEU A 49 10.89 1.50 15.48
N GLU A 50 12.16 1.78 15.79
CA GLU A 50 12.56 2.93 16.61
C GLU A 50 12.10 4.27 16.03
N GLN A 51 11.96 4.38 14.70
CA GLN A 51 11.42 5.59 14.06
C GLN A 51 9.90 5.74 14.26
N LEU A 52 9.22 4.67 14.64
CA LEU A 52 7.77 4.62 14.88
C LEU A 52 7.41 4.79 16.35
N SER A 53 8.39 4.82 17.26
CA SER A 53 8.16 5.03 18.69
C SER A 53 7.33 6.29 19.02
N PRO A 54 7.49 7.44 18.33
CA PRO A 54 6.63 8.61 18.57
C PRO A 54 5.17 8.41 18.18
N LEU A 55 4.88 7.38 17.37
CA LEU A 55 3.56 7.08 16.82
C LEU A 55 2.90 5.88 17.51
N HIS A 56 3.47 5.41 18.62
CA HIS A 56 3.09 4.19 19.33
C HIS A 56 1.58 4.05 19.56
N GLU A 57 0.92 5.10 20.05
CA GLU A 57 -0.52 5.08 20.36
C GLU A 57 -1.42 5.03 19.11
N ARG A 58 -0.87 5.41 17.95
CA ARG A 58 -1.56 5.46 16.65
C ARG A 58 -1.43 4.15 15.89
N LEU A 59 -0.61 3.21 16.35
CA LEU A 59 -0.24 2.00 15.63
C LEU A 59 -0.75 0.75 16.33
N GLU A 60 -1.19 -0.21 15.53
CA GLU A 60 -1.35 -1.60 15.95
C GLU A 60 -0.57 -2.47 14.98
N PHE A 61 0.33 -3.30 15.49
CA PHE A 61 1.02 -4.28 14.64
C PHE A 61 0.24 -5.58 14.58
N ILE A 62 0.21 -6.19 13.40
CA ILE A 62 -0.24 -7.56 13.23
C ILE A 62 0.97 -8.37 12.77
N SER A 63 1.30 -9.43 13.49
CA SER A 63 2.53 -10.18 13.24
C SER A 63 2.37 -11.66 13.57
N TYR A 64 3.45 -12.41 13.47
CA TYR A 64 3.53 -13.82 13.80
C TYR A 64 4.28 -14.04 15.13
N PRO A 65 4.01 -15.13 15.86
CA PRO A 65 4.66 -15.45 17.12
C PRO A 65 6.19 -15.53 17.04
N GLY A 66 6.83 -15.41 18.20
CA GLY A 66 8.25 -15.66 18.36
C GLY A 66 9.14 -14.70 17.57
N ALA A 67 10.24 -15.23 17.03
CA ALA A 67 11.25 -14.47 16.31
C ALA A 67 10.75 -13.88 14.97
N MET A 68 9.56 -14.26 14.49
CA MET A 68 8.96 -13.70 13.27
C MET A 68 8.37 -12.29 13.44
N GLY A 69 8.41 -11.74 14.65
CA GLY A 69 8.07 -10.35 14.92
C GLY A 69 7.48 -10.14 16.30
N GLY A 70 6.71 -11.13 16.80
CA GLY A 70 6.03 -11.05 18.09
C GLY A 70 6.96 -10.73 19.26
N ASP A 71 8.10 -11.41 19.36
CA ASP A 71 9.04 -11.17 20.47
C ASP A 71 9.61 -9.74 20.44
N LEU A 72 9.93 -9.23 19.24
CA LEU A 72 10.48 -7.88 19.11
C LEU A 72 9.41 -6.82 19.44
N LEU A 73 8.19 -7.00 18.95
CA LEU A 73 7.08 -6.09 19.22
C LEU A 73 6.76 -6.02 20.71
N ALA A 74 6.73 -7.17 21.39
CA ALA A 74 6.56 -7.25 22.84
C ALA A 74 7.70 -6.57 23.59
N GLN A 75 8.95 -6.80 23.20
CA GLN A 75 10.12 -6.15 23.81
C GLN A 75 10.14 -4.63 23.62
N MET A 76 9.64 -4.13 22.49
CA MET A 76 9.54 -2.69 22.19
C MET A 76 8.26 -2.06 22.74
N GLY A 77 7.35 -2.88 23.28
CA GLY A 77 6.11 -2.44 23.92
C GLY A 77 5.01 -2.01 22.95
N PHE A 78 5.13 -2.22 21.64
CA PHE A 78 4.09 -1.88 20.66
C PHE A 78 2.79 -2.66 20.93
N GLU A 79 1.63 -2.02 20.72
CA GLU A 79 0.39 -2.78 20.62
C GLU A 79 0.51 -3.73 19.44
N HIS A 80 0.22 -5.01 19.68
CA HIS A 80 0.25 -5.99 18.61
C HIS A 80 -0.72 -7.15 18.83
N ARG A 81 -1.15 -7.72 17.71
CA ARG A 81 -1.89 -8.97 17.63
C ARG A 81 -1.06 -10.01 16.89
N LEU A 82 -0.98 -11.21 17.45
CA LEU A 82 -0.31 -12.34 16.81
C LEU A 82 -1.33 -13.19 16.05
N LEU A 83 -0.98 -13.60 14.83
CA LEU A 83 -1.76 -14.51 14.00
C LEU A 83 -1.04 -15.84 13.84
N GLY A 84 -1.83 -16.91 13.68
CA GLY A 84 -1.32 -18.24 13.44
C GLY A 84 -0.52 -18.83 14.60
N GLU A 85 0.13 -19.94 14.30
CA GLU A 85 1.02 -20.67 15.21
C GLU A 85 2.28 -21.04 14.45
N LEU A 86 3.41 -21.09 15.17
CA LEU A 86 4.65 -21.64 14.66
C LEU A 86 4.82 -23.07 15.15
N GLY A 87 5.20 -23.97 14.25
CA GLY A 87 5.59 -25.32 14.63
C GLY A 87 6.89 -25.35 15.43
N GLU A 88 7.22 -26.51 16.00
CA GLU A 88 8.51 -26.73 16.63
C GLU A 88 9.63 -26.70 15.58
N GLY A 89 10.66 -25.87 15.80
CA GLY A 89 11.87 -25.84 14.97
C GLY A 89 12.17 -24.47 14.34
N THR A 90 12.99 -24.48 13.29
CA THR A 90 13.37 -23.27 12.55
C THR A 90 12.28 -22.87 11.56
N THR A 91 12.00 -21.57 11.47
CA THR A 91 11.06 -21.00 10.51
C THR A 91 11.45 -21.30 9.06
N THR A 92 10.45 -21.44 8.20
CA THR A 92 10.58 -21.80 6.79
C THR A 92 10.04 -20.72 5.85
N ALA A 93 10.31 -20.89 4.56
CA ALA A 93 9.69 -20.07 3.50
C ALA A 93 8.15 -20.17 3.51
N GLU A 94 7.61 -21.33 3.90
CA GLU A 94 6.15 -21.53 3.98
C GLU A 94 5.53 -20.74 5.14
N ASP A 95 6.24 -20.59 6.26
CA ASP A 95 5.79 -19.74 7.37
C ASP A 95 5.72 -18.27 6.94
N THR A 96 6.68 -17.81 6.14
CA THR A 96 6.65 -16.46 5.54
C THR A 96 5.44 -16.29 4.63
N ARG A 97 5.18 -17.24 3.72
CA ARG A 97 4.03 -17.20 2.81
C ARG A 97 2.70 -17.19 3.55
N ARG A 98 2.55 -18.05 4.56
CA ARG A 98 1.35 -18.10 5.41
C ARG A 98 1.13 -16.79 6.16
N ALA A 99 2.20 -16.20 6.68
CA ALA A 99 2.12 -14.91 7.36
C ALA A 99 1.65 -13.80 6.41
N VAL A 100 2.18 -13.74 5.19
CA VAL A 100 1.73 -12.75 4.19
C VAL A 100 0.23 -12.91 3.90
N GLN A 101 -0.25 -14.13 3.66
CA GLN A 101 -1.68 -14.35 3.38
C GLN A 101 -2.56 -13.87 4.53
N GLN A 102 -2.24 -14.27 5.77
CA GLN A 102 -3.05 -13.92 6.93
C GLN A 102 -3.01 -12.42 7.27
N LEU A 103 -1.89 -11.74 7.01
CA LEU A 103 -1.81 -10.29 7.19
C LEU A 103 -2.67 -9.54 6.17
N GLN A 104 -2.74 -10.00 4.93
CA GLN A 104 -3.65 -9.46 3.92
C GLN A 104 -5.10 -9.68 4.29
N ASP A 105 -5.46 -10.89 4.74
CA ASP A 105 -6.82 -11.22 5.18
C ASP A 105 -7.23 -10.38 6.41
N ALA A 106 -6.26 -9.97 7.24
CA ALA A 106 -6.47 -9.06 8.36
C ALA A 106 -6.60 -7.59 7.95
N GLY A 107 -6.40 -7.25 6.67
CA GLY A 107 -6.59 -5.91 6.11
C GLY A 107 -5.57 -4.88 6.56
N VAL A 108 -4.30 -5.27 6.75
CA VAL A 108 -3.23 -4.31 7.11
C VAL A 108 -2.96 -3.33 5.97
N ALA A 109 -2.72 -2.06 6.30
CA ALA A 109 -2.47 -1.03 5.31
C ALA A 109 -1.11 -1.17 4.60
N LEU A 110 -0.14 -1.76 5.29
CA LEU A 110 1.23 -1.98 4.81
C LEU A 110 1.79 -3.24 5.47
N ILE A 111 2.47 -4.10 4.69
CA ILE A 111 3.28 -5.19 5.23
C ILE A 111 4.76 -4.77 5.22
N LEU A 112 5.36 -4.66 6.41
CA LEU A 112 6.80 -4.58 6.59
C LEU A 112 7.37 -5.99 6.68
N PHE A 113 8.39 -6.29 5.87
CA PHE A 113 9.08 -7.57 5.94
C PHE A 113 10.60 -7.39 6.05
N ALA A 114 11.23 -8.04 7.01
CA ALA A 114 12.67 -7.99 7.22
C ALA A 114 13.33 -9.25 6.67
N GLY A 115 14.20 -9.09 5.67
CA GLY A 115 14.78 -10.24 4.96
C GLY A 115 15.84 -9.88 3.91
N GLY A 116 16.19 -10.88 3.10
CA GLY A 116 16.97 -10.73 1.87
C GLY A 116 16.15 -11.13 0.64
N ASP A 117 16.76 -11.17 -0.55
CA ASP A 117 16.01 -11.42 -1.80
C ASP A 117 15.20 -12.74 -1.79
N GLY A 118 15.69 -13.81 -1.16
CA GLY A 118 14.89 -15.03 -0.94
C GLY A 118 13.60 -14.80 -0.15
N THR A 119 13.60 -13.90 0.82
CA THR A 119 12.39 -13.50 1.56
C THR A 119 11.47 -12.64 0.70
N ALA A 120 12.02 -11.73 -0.12
CA ALA A 120 11.23 -10.95 -1.07
C ALA A 120 10.56 -11.87 -2.11
N ARG A 121 11.26 -12.90 -2.57
CA ARG A 121 10.71 -13.96 -3.44
C ARG A 121 9.54 -14.69 -2.78
N ASP A 122 9.67 -15.07 -1.51
CA ASP A 122 8.58 -15.74 -0.79
C ASP A 122 7.36 -14.83 -0.61
N VAL A 123 7.56 -13.55 -0.31
CA VAL A 123 6.48 -12.55 -0.26
C VAL A 123 5.81 -12.39 -1.63
N CYS A 124 6.61 -12.23 -2.68
CA CYS A 124 6.15 -12.06 -4.07
C CYS A 124 5.32 -13.23 -4.59
N ALA A 125 5.54 -14.44 -4.07
CA ALA A 125 4.83 -15.62 -4.51
C ALA A 125 3.34 -15.65 -4.11
N VAL A 126 2.94 -14.90 -3.07
CA VAL A 126 1.59 -15.01 -2.47
C VAL A 126 0.91 -13.68 -2.18
N VAL A 127 1.63 -12.55 -2.25
CA VAL A 127 1.01 -11.24 -2.01
C VAL A 127 0.15 -10.81 -3.21
N ASN A 128 -1.01 -10.24 -2.91
CA ASN A 128 -1.90 -9.62 -3.89
C ASN A 128 -1.23 -8.38 -4.48
N ALA A 129 -1.43 -8.15 -5.78
CA ALA A 129 -0.82 -7.04 -6.51
C ALA A 129 -1.12 -5.65 -5.91
N SER A 130 -2.26 -5.48 -5.22
CA SER A 130 -2.68 -4.22 -4.63
C SER A 130 -2.16 -3.98 -3.20
N GLN A 131 -1.68 -5.00 -2.49
CA GLN A 131 -1.22 -4.88 -1.11
C GLN A 131 0.13 -4.17 -1.06
N PRO A 132 0.23 -3.01 -0.38
CA PRO A 132 1.52 -2.34 -0.20
C PRO A 132 2.44 -3.17 0.69
N VAL A 133 3.69 -3.33 0.27
CA VAL A 133 4.74 -4.03 1.01
C VAL A 133 6.05 -3.25 0.98
N LEU A 134 6.79 -3.24 2.08
CA LEU A 134 8.08 -2.56 2.17
C LEU A 134 9.11 -3.44 2.88
N GLY A 135 10.21 -3.71 2.17
CA GLY A 135 11.32 -4.48 2.70
C GLY A 135 12.19 -3.67 3.66
N ILE A 136 12.41 -4.20 4.85
CA ILE A 136 13.48 -3.79 5.77
C ILE A 136 14.73 -4.61 5.37
N PRO A 137 15.77 -3.99 4.81
CA PRO A 137 16.90 -4.74 4.29
C PRO A 137 17.60 -5.44 5.46
N ALA A 138 17.67 -6.77 5.47
CA ALA A 138 18.39 -7.57 6.47
C ALA A 138 19.36 -8.60 5.85
N GLY A 139 19.25 -8.83 4.54
CA GLY A 139 20.17 -9.65 3.74
C GLY A 139 21.50 -8.97 3.43
N VAL A 140 22.39 -9.74 2.80
CA VAL A 140 23.80 -9.36 2.56
C VAL A 140 24.02 -8.83 1.15
N LYS A 141 23.19 -9.24 0.19
CA LYS A 141 23.31 -8.91 -1.25
C LYS A 141 21.94 -8.63 -1.85
N ILE A 142 21.28 -7.59 -1.38
CA ILE A 142 19.93 -7.24 -1.81
C ILE A 142 19.99 -6.62 -3.21
N GLN A 143 19.25 -7.19 -4.15
CA GLN A 143 19.10 -6.73 -5.53
C GLN A 143 17.68 -6.27 -5.86
N SER A 144 16.68 -6.78 -5.11
CA SER A 144 15.28 -6.45 -5.36
C SER A 144 15.00 -4.97 -5.07
N GLY A 145 14.24 -4.33 -5.97
CA GLY A 145 13.80 -2.93 -5.86
C GLY A 145 12.67 -2.69 -4.86
N VAL A 146 12.52 -3.57 -3.87
CA VAL A 146 11.40 -3.63 -2.92
C VAL A 146 11.80 -3.27 -1.49
N TYR A 147 13.09 -3.04 -1.28
CA TYR A 147 13.66 -2.68 0.01
C TYR A 147 13.91 -1.18 0.11
N ALA A 148 13.71 -0.64 1.31
CA ALA A 148 14.24 0.68 1.62
C ALA A 148 15.78 0.66 1.56
N ILE A 149 16.39 1.83 1.34
CA ILE A 149 17.86 1.98 1.28
C ILE A 149 18.56 1.62 2.60
N SER A 150 17.84 1.64 3.72
CA SER A 150 18.33 1.23 5.04
C SER A 150 17.16 0.85 5.96
N PRO A 151 17.40 0.15 7.09
CA PRO A 151 16.34 -0.13 8.05
C PRO A 151 15.72 1.15 8.64
N ARG A 152 16.55 2.16 8.94
CA ARG A 152 16.09 3.48 9.38
C ARG A 152 15.15 4.11 8.35
N ALA A 153 15.53 4.10 7.07
CA ALA A 153 14.72 4.66 5.99
C ALA A 153 13.37 3.93 5.83
N ALA A 154 13.32 2.61 6.07
CA ALA A 154 12.05 1.88 6.09
C ALA A 154 11.12 2.38 7.21
N GLY A 155 11.69 2.63 8.39
CA GLY A 155 10.98 3.24 9.52
C GLY A 155 10.49 4.65 9.23
N GLU A 156 11.34 5.52 8.70
CA GLU A 156 11.01 6.91 8.34
C GLU A 156 9.91 7.00 7.27
N LEU A 157 9.98 6.15 6.24
CA LEU A 157 8.94 6.11 5.20
C LEU A 157 7.60 5.62 5.75
N THR A 158 7.63 4.63 6.66
CA THR A 158 6.44 4.14 7.35
C THR A 158 5.84 5.20 8.27
N ALA A 159 6.68 5.93 9.01
CA ALA A 159 6.24 7.04 9.86
C ALA A 159 5.54 8.12 9.02
N ARG A 160 6.16 8.49 7.90
CA ARG A 160 5.60 9.47 6.97
C ARG A 160 4.22 9.04 6.43
N LEU A 161 4.04 7.76 6.10
CA LEU A 161 2.74 7.24 5.69
C LEU A 161 1.70 7.48 6.79
N VAL A 162 1.99 7.02 8.01
CA VAL A 162 1.06 7.11 9.15
C VAL A 162 0.74 8.57 9.48
N GLU A 163 1.69 9.48 9.32
CA GLU A 163 1.53 10.93 9.55
C GLU A 163 0.81 11.67 8.42
N GLY A 164 0.34 10.98 7.37
CA GLY A 164 -0.37 11.62 6.26
C GLY A 164 0.56 12.41 5.35
N GLY A 165 1.83 12.02 5.27
CA GLY A 165 2.76 12.53 4.27
C GLY A 165 2.54 11.89 2.89
N LEU A 166 3.09 12.52 1.86
CA LEU A 166 2.96 12.04 0.48
C LEU A 166 3.87 10.80 0.27
N VAL A 167 3.24 9.63 0.22
CA VAL A 167 3.89 8.34 -0.04
C VAL A 167 3.37 7.80 -1.36
N ARG A 168 4.26 7.69 -2.34
CA ARG A 168 3.91 7.20 -3.69
C ARG A 168 3.96 5.68 -3.71
N LEU A 169 3.02 5.04 -4.40
CA LEU A 169 3.09 3.62 -4.72
C LEU A 169 3.82 3.45 -6.06
N ALA A 170 4.75 2.52 -6.11
CA ALA A 170 5.49 2.15 -7.30
C ALA A 170 5.58 0.63 -7.44
N SER A 171 5.90 0.16 -8.65
CA SER A 171 6.26 -1.25 -8.87
C SER A 171 7.74 -1.45 -8.55
N GLY A 172 8.05 -2.38 -7.65
CA GLY A 172 9.40 -2.80 -7.34
C GLY A 172 9.66 -4.22 -7.82
N GLU A 173 10.70 -4.41 -8.63
CA GLU A 173 11.08 -5.73 -9.14
C GLU A 173 11.67 -6.62 -8.04
N VAL A 174 11.27 -7.89 -8.02
CA VAL A 174 11.86 -8.92 -7.18
C VAL A 174 12.84 -9.73 -8.00
N ARG A 175 14.11 -9.62 -7.62
CA ARG A 175 15.23 -10.33 -8.25
C ARG A 175 16.02 -11.07 -7.19
N ASP A 176 16.37 -12.30 -7.47
CA ASP A 176 17.21 -13.11 -6.59
C ASP A 176 18.31 -13.80 -7.39
N ILE A 177 19.46 -13.98 -6.75
CA ILE A 177 20.62 -14.60 -7.38
C ILE A 177 20.38 -16.10 -7.48
N ASP A 178 20.65 -16.67 -8.66
CA ASP A 178 20.68 -18.12 -8.79
C ASP A 178 21.90 -18.70 -8.04
N GLU A 179 21.66 -19.25 -6.85
CA GLU A 179 22.70 -19.84 -6.02
C GLU A 179 23.36 -21.09 -6.64
N ALA A 180 22.69 -21.79 -7.56
CA ALA A 180 23.29 -22.89 -8.32
C ALA A 180 24.28 -22.34 -9.36
N ALA A 181 23.87 -21.33 -10.13
CA ALA A 181 24.75 -20.65 -11.08
C ALA A 181 25.93 -19.96 -10.38
N LEU A 182 25.71 -19.41 -9.18
CA LEU A 182 26.75 -18.77 -8.38
C LEU A 182 27.83 -19.77 -7.90
N ARG A 183 27.43 -21.01 -7.58
CA ARG A 183 28.37 -22.10 -7.26
C ARG A 183 29.26 -22.47 -8.46
N GLU A 184 28.78 -22.23 -9.67
CA GLU A 184 29.53 -22.39 -10.93
C GLU A 184 30.30 -21.13 -11.34
N GLY A 185 30.37 -20.10 -10.49
CA GLY A 185 31.07 -18.84 -10.76
C GLY A 185 30.34 -17.87 -11.68
N ARG A 186 29.07 -18.12 -12.02
CA ARG A 186 28.24 -17.23 -12.84
C ARG A 186 27.31 -16.41 -11.96
N VAL A 187 27.30 -15.09 -12.13
CA VAL A 187 26.38 -14.20 -11.42
C VAL A 187 25.19 -13.91 -12.34
N THR A 188 24.12 -14.68 -12.17
CA THR A 188 22.86 -14.48 -12.90
C THR A 188 21.75 -14.17 -11.90
N ALA A 189 21.13 -13.00 -12.05
CA ALA A 189 19.94 -12.62 -11.30
C ALA A 189 18.69 -13.07 -12.07
N ARG A 190 17.76 -13.74 -11.41
CA ARG A 190 16.48 -14.18 -11.97
C ARG A 190 15.37 -13.26 -11.49
N TRP A 191 14.49 -12.86 -12.40
CA TRP A 191 13.27 -12.11 -12.10
C TRP A 191 12.17 -13.06 -11.62
N TYR A 192 11.47 -12.68 -10.55
CA TYR A 192 10.40 -13.48 -9.94
C TYR A 192 9.03 -12.80 -9.98
N GLY A 193 8.98 -11.48 -10.13
CA GLY A 193 7.74 -10.73 -10.12
C GLY A 193 7.95 -9.27 -9.74
N GLU A 194 6.85 -8.60 -9.44
CA GLU A 194 6.78 -7.21 -9.03
C GLU A 194 5.93 -7.07 -7.77
N LEU A 195 6.31 -6.13 -6.90
CA LEU A 195 5.59 -5.81 -5.67
C LEU A 195 5.12 -4.35 -5.69
N CYS A 196 3.97 -4.08 -5.07
CA CYS A 196 3.51 -2.71 -4.82
C CYS A 196 4.27 -2.14 -3.62
N VAL A 197 5.20 -1.20 -3.88
CA VAL A 197 6.16 -0.71 -2.88
C VAL A 197 5.94 0.77 -2.63
N PRO A 198 5.79 1.21 -1.37
CA PRO A 198 5.79 2.62 -1.04
C PRO A 198 7.18 3.20 -1.28
N GLN A 199 7.21 4.39 -1.86
CA GLN A 199 8.39 5.21 -2.09
C GLN A 199 8.13 6.62 -1.58
N GLU A 200 9.21 7.34 -1.29
CA GLU A 200 9.10 8.73 -0.92
C GLU A 200 8.51 9.55 -2.07
N GLY A 201 7.30 10.10 -1.87
CA GLY A 201 6.58 10.88 -2.89
C GLY A 201 7.03 12.34 -2.99
N GLY A 202 8.28 12.63 -2.62
CA GLY A 202 8.83 13.99 -2.62
C GLY A 202 8.79 14.62 -4.02
N TYR A 203 8.73 15.95 -4.07
CA TYR A 203 8.93 16.69 -5.31
C TYR A 203 10.39 16.51 -5.74
N VAL A 204 10.68 15.48 -6.55
CA VAL A 204 11.97 15.36 -7.21
C VAL A 204 12.17 16.65 -8.01
N GLN A 205 13.27 17.34 -7.77
CA GLN A 205 13.57 18.61 -8.43
C GLN A 205 13.64 18.39 -9.94
N ALA A 206 12.56 18.72 -10.65
CA ALA A 206 12.56 18.82 -12.10
C ALA A 206 13.47 19.99 -12.52
N VAL A 207 14.24 19.75 -13.57
CA VAL A 207 15.17 20.70 -14.18
C VAL A 207 14.40 21.97 -14.55
N LYS A 208 14.75 23.12 -13.95
CA LYS A 208 14.30 24.49 -14.30
C LYS A 208 12.95 24.56 -15.06
N GLN A 209 11.86 24.30 -14.37
CA GLN A 209 10.55 24.86 -14.73
C GLN A 209 9.99 25.46 -13.43
N GLY A 210 10.19 26.77 -13.27
CA GLY A 210 9.63 27.55 -12.16
C GLY A 210 8.14 27.79 -12.36
N GLY A 211 7.35 26.72 -12.46
CA GLY A 211 5.90 26.76 -12.46
C GLY A 211 5.37 26.10 -11.18
N MET A 212 4.49 26.79 -10.46
CA MET A 212 3.69 26.13 -9.42
C MET A 212 2.87 25.00 -10.06
N GLU A 213 2.73 23.86 -9.38
CA GLU A 213 1.81 22.79 -9.79
C GLU A 213 0.40 23.38 -10.01
N SER A 214 -0.12 23.26 -11.24
CA SER A 214 -1.47 23.69 -11.59
C SER A 214 -2.42 22.51 -11.47
N GLU A 215 -3.51 22.66 -10.71
CA GLU A 215 -4.54 21.64 -10.57
C GLU A 215 -5.14 21.25 -11.92
N GLU A 216 -5.27 22.20 -12.84
CA GLU A 216 -5.75 21.95 -14.21
C GLU A 216 -4.83 21.01 -15.00
N LEU A 217 -3.51 21.18 -14.89
CA LEU A 217 -2.55 20.29 -15.55
C LEU A 217 -2.58 18.88 -14.97
N VAL A 218 -2.71 18.76 -13.65
CA VAL A 218 -2.84 17.46 -12.98
C VAL A 218 -4.11 16.73 -13.44
N LEU A 219 -5.22 17.45 -13.59
CA LEU A 219 -6.47 16.87 -14.09
C LEU A 219 -6.39 16.46 -15.56
N ALA A 220 -5.71 17.25 -16.41
CA ALA A 220 -5.45 16.89 -17.80
C ALA A 220 -4.61 15.59 -17.91
N ASP A 221 -3.58 15.48 -17.07
CA ASP A 221 -2.72 14.30 -16.97
C ASP A 221 -3.51 13.06 -16.50
N LEU A 222 -4.37 13.23 -15.49
CA LEU A 222 -5.26 12.16 -15.02
C LEU A 222 -6.29 11.74 -16.08
N ALA A 223 -6.83 12.70 -16.84
CA ALA A 223 -7.74 12.42 -17.95
C ALA A 223 -7.06 11.60 -19.04
N ALA A 224 -5.86 12.00 -19.47
CA ALA A 224 -5.09 11.27 -20.47
C ALA A 224 -4.76 9.84 -20.01
N TRP A 225 -4.47 9.65 -18.72
CA TRP A 225 -4.28 8.32 -18.16
C TRP A 225 -5.57 7.50 -18.18
N LEU A 226 -6.68 8.02 -17.63
CA LEU A 226 -7.95 7.30 -17.57
C LEU A 226 -8.51 6.99 -18.97
N GLU A 227 -8.34 7.89 -19.94
CA GLU A 227 -8.72 7.67 -21.34
C GLU A 227 -8.03 6.45 -21.95
N SER A 228 -6.77 6.21 -21.59
CA SER A 228 -6.00 5.05 -22.07
C SER A 228 -6.29 3.74 -21.33
N GLU A 229 -7.02 3.80 -20.21
CA GLU A 229 -7.24 2.67 -19.29
C GLU A 229 -8.74 2.34 -19.09
N TRP A 230 -9.63 2.86 -19.94
CA TRP A 230 -11.03 2.43 -19.93
C TRP A 230 -11.12 0.92 -20.12
N GLU A 231 -11.64 0.22 -19.11
CA GLU A 231 -11.95 -1.19 -19.23
C GLU A 231 -13.27 -1.36 -19.99
N PRO A 232 -13.29 -2.11 -21.12
CA PRO A 232 -14.51 -2.29 -21.91
C PRO A 232 -15.67 -2.87 -21.09
N GLY A 233 -16.83 -2.22 -21.12
CA GLY A 233 -18.02 -2.64 -20.39
C GLY A 233 -17.91 -2.53 -18.87
N VAL A 234 -16.95 -1.76 -18.35
CA VAL A 234 -16.84 -1.43 -16.92
C VAL A 234 -17.38 -0.01 -16.70
N ARG A 235 -18.15 0.16 -15.63
CA ARG A 235 -18.71 1.46 -15.24
C ARG A 235 -17.76 2.24 -14.36
N TYR A 236 -17.77 3.55 -14.48
CA TYR A 236 -17.03 4.46 -13.63
C TYR A 236 -18.01 5.48 -13.08
N VAL A 237 -18.21 5.43 -11.77
CA VAL A 237 -19.06 6.37 -11.04
C VAL A 237 -18.21 7.56 -10.65
N PHE A 238 -18.57 8.74 -11.14
CA PHE A 238 -17.94 9.99 -10.76
C PHE A 238 -18.78 10.62 -9.66
N GLY A 239 -18.22 10.69 -8.45
CA GLY A 239 -18.81 11.44 -7.35
C GLY A 239 -18.80 12.96 -7.58
N PRO A 240 -19.45 13.72 -6.69
CA PRO A 240 -19.55 15.16 -6.81
C PRO A 240 -18.22 15.86 -6.48
N GLY A 241 -18.06 17.08 -6.99
CA GLY A 241 -16.97 17.99 -6.65
C GLY A 241 -16.19 18.49 -7.86
N SER A 242 -15.55 19.66 -7.68
CA SER A 242 -14.82 20.34 -8.76
C SER A 242 -13.69 19.51 -9.39
N THR A 243 -13.04 18.65 -8.61
CA THR A 243 -11.95 17.79 -9.11
C THR A 243 -12.46 16.75 -10.10
N LEU A 244 -13.58 16.07 -9.80
CA LEU A 244 -14.15 15.06 -10.69
C LEU A 244 -14.90 15.69 -11.86
N HIS A 245 -15.56 16.83 -11.64
CA HIS A 245 -16.14 17.62 -12.72
C HIS A 245 -15.06 18.09 -13.71
N GLY A 246 -13.96 18.64 -13.20
CA GLY A 246 -12.82 19.06 -14.02
C GLY A 246 -12.14 17.89 -14.74
N LEU A 247 -12.04 16.72 -14.09
CA LEU A 247 -11.58 15.49 -14.76
C LEU A 247 -12.51 15.12 -15.93
N GLY A 248 -13.83 15.14 -15.70
CA GLY A 248 -14.83 14.89 -16.75
C GLY A 248 -14.70 15.86 -17.93
N GLN A 249 -14.50 17.16 -17.66
CA GLN A 249 -14.27 18.17 -18.70
C GLN A 249 -13.03 17.86 -19.55
N ASN A 250 -11.93 17.45 -18.92
CA ASN A 250 -10.69 17.09 -19.62
C ASN A 250 -10.84 15.80 -20.45
N LEU A 251 -11.76 14.91 -20.07
CA LEU A 251 -12.14 13.71 -20.84
C LEU A 251 -13.15 14.03 -21.97
N GLY A 252 -13.57 15.29 -22.13
CA GLY A 252 -14.60 15.67 -23.09
C GLY A 252 -16.01 15.20 -22.72
N LEU A 253 -16.25 14.91 -21.44
CA LEU A 253 -17.52 14.40 -20.93
C LEU A 253 -18.38 15.50 -20.29
N GLU A 254 -19.68 15.47 -20.57
CA GLU A 254 -20.66 16.34 -19.90
C GLU A 254 -21.06 15.78 -18.53
N THR A 255 -20.32 16.15 -17.48
CA THR A 255 -20.56 15.75 -16.08
C THR A 255 -21.21 16.87 -15.26
N THR A 256 -21.65 16.54 -14.06
CA THR A 256 -22.32 17.41 -13.10
C THR A 256 -21.36 17.79 -11.96
N LEU A 257 -21.46 19.03 -11.47
CA LEU A 257 -20.56 19.51 -10.40
C LEU A 257 -20.92 18.94 -9.02
N LEU A 258 -22.21 18.80 -8.74
CA LEU A 258 -22.75 18.40 -7.43
C LEU A 258 -23.53 17.09 -7.48
N GLY A 259 -23.65 16.49 -8.67
CA GLY A 259 -24.34 15.21 -8.86
C GLY A 259 -23.37 14.03 -8.86
N VAL A 260 -23.95 12.85 -9.01
CA VAL A 260 -23.21 11.61 -9.27
C VAL A 260 -23.52 11.18 -10.69
N ASP A 261 -22.49 10.97 -11.50
CA ASP A 261 -22.65 10.55 -12.90
C ASP A 261 -22.06 9.14 -13.09
N VAL A 262 -22.55 8.42 -14.10
CA VAL A 262 -22.07 7.08 -14.45
C VAL A 262 -21.58 7.08 -15.89
N ILE A 263 -20.35 6.63 -16.08
CA ILE A 263 -19.64 6.58 -17.35
C ILE A 263 -19.39 5.11 -17.72
N GLU A 264 -19.55 4.75 -18.98
CA GLU A 264 -19.23 3.43 -19.54
C GLU A 264 -18.64 3.65 -20.94
N ASP A 265 -17.54 2.97 -21.27
CA ASP A 265 -16.85 3.06 -22.57
C ASP A 265 -16.58 4.52 -23.03
N GLY A 266 -16.14 5.37 -22.10
CA GLY A 266 -15.85 6.78 -22.37
C GLY A 266 -17.09 7.63 -22.69
N ARG A 267 -18.28 7.21 -22.27
CA ARG A 267 -19.54 7.94 -22.47
C ARG A 267 -20.35 8.02 -21.20
N VAL A 268 -20.96 9.18 -20.96
CA VAL A 268 -21.87 9.35 -19.83
C VAL A 268 -23.19 8.64 -20.13
N ILE A 269 -23.50 7.58 -19.39
CA ILE A 269 -24.71 6.77 -19.55
C ILE A 269 -25.85 7.22 -18.62
N ALA A 270 -25.51 7.88 -17.50
CA ALA A 270 -26.46 8.49 -16.58
C ALA A 270 -25.84 9.71 -15.89
N ARG A 271 -26.65 10.75 -15.66
CA ARG A 271 -26.21 12.01 -15.03
C ARG A 271 -27.06 12.35 -13.83
N ASP A 272 -26.42 12.91 -12.80
CA ASP A 272 -27.04 13.32 -11.53
C ASP A 272 -28.03 12.26 -10.99
N VAL A 273 -27.56 11.01 -10.92
CA VAL A 273 -28.40 9.89 -10.50
C VAL A 273 -28.70 9.98 -9.01
N ASN A 274 -29.92 9.58 -8.64
CA ASN A 274 -30.24 9.34 -7.23
C ASN A 274 -29.68 7.99 -6.75
N GLU A 275 -29.79 7.73 -5.45
CA GLU A 275 -29.26 6.50 -4.83
C GLU A 275 -29.84 5.21 -5.42
N ALA A 276 -31.14 5.18 -5.72
CA ALA A 276 -31.81 3.98 -6.24
C ALA A 276 -31.40 3.70 -7.70
N GLU A 277 -31.28 4.75 -8.51
CA GLU A 277 -30.76 4.68 -9.88
C GLU A 277 -29.29 4.23 -9.87
N LEU A 278 -28.47 4.82 -9.00
CA LEU A 278 -27.07 4.45 -8.87
C LEU A 278 -26.92 2.97 -8.49
N PHE A 279 -27.68 2.50 -7.50
CA PHE A 279 -27.64 1.09 -7.09
C PHE A 279 -28.00 0.15 -8.24
N ALA A 280 -29.07 0.45 -8.99
CA ALA A 280 -29.46 -0.35 -10.16
C ALA A 280 -28.39 -0.36 -11.26
N LEU A 281 -27.57 0.69 -11.36
CA LEU A 281 -26.46 0.78 -12.32
C LEU A 281 -25.20 0.07 -11.85
N VAL A 282 -25.01 -0.20 -10.55
CA VAL A 282 -23.78 -0.84 -10.05
C VAL A 282 -23.99 -2.29 -9.61
N GLU A 283 -25.21 -2.67 -9.24
CA GLU A 283 -25.50 -4.03 -8.77
C GLU A 283 -25.23 -5.07 -9.87
N GLY A 284 -24.32 -6.01 -9.57
CA GLY A 284 -23.93 -7.06 -10.52
C GLY A 284 -23.11 -6.58 -11.71
N HIS A 285 -22.60 -5.34 -11.68
CA HIS A 285 -21.84 -4.76 -12.78
C HIS A 285 -20.46 -4.29 -12.31
N ALA A 286 -19.41 -4.68 -13.04
CA ALA A 286 -18.05 -4.25 -12.72
C ALA A 286 -17.96 -2.72 -12.75
N THR A 287 -17.60 -2.12 -11.62
CA THR A 287 -17.69 -0.66 -11.44
C THR A 287 -16.50 -0.13 -10.66
N TYR A 288 -15.87 0.96 -11.11
CA TYR A 288 -15.00 1.79 -10.29
C TYR A 288 -15.77 2.96 -9.69
N LEU A 289 -15.50 3.28 -8.44
CA LEU A 289 -16.05 4.46 -7.78
C LEU A 289 -14.94 5.49 -7.57
N LEU A 290 -15.08 6.64 -8.24
CA LEU A 290 -14.15 7.75 -8.15
C LEU A 290 -14.78 8.82 -7.26
N VAL A 291 -14.11 9.14 -6.16
CA VAL A 291 -14.51 10.19 -5.21
C VAL A 291 -13.39 11.21 -5.06
N THR A 292 -13.71 12.40 -4.58
CA THR A 292 -12.69 13.41 -4.22
C THR A 292 -12.92 13.90 -2.80
N ALA A 293 -11.85 14.36 -2.15
CA ALA A 293 -11.95 14.91 -0.81
C ALA A 293 -12.63 16.29 -0.84
N ILE A 294 -13.56 16.50 0.09
CA ILE A 294 -14.08 17.84 0.40
C ILE A 294 -12.93 18.68 0.96
N GLY A 295 -12.60 19.78 0.27
CA GLY A 295 -11.46 20.64 0.57
C GLY A 295 -11.41 21.09 2.05
N GLY A 296 -10.25 20.94 2.68
CA GLY A 296 -10.01 21.28 4.09
C GLY A 296 -10.65 20.35 5.13
N GLN A 297 -11.68 19.58 4.75
CA GLN A 297 -12.39 18.65 5.65
C GLN A 297 -11.91 17.21 5.53
N GLY A 298 -11.49 16.77 4.33
CA GLY A 298 -10.95 15.43 4.10
C GLY A 298 -12.01 14.32 3.93
N HIS A 299 -13.30 14.61 4.03
CA HIS A 299 -14.35 13.61 3.79
C HIS A 299 -14.38 13.17 2.33
N ILE A 300 -14.40 11.86 2.10
CA ILE A 300 -14.54 11.24 0.78
C ILE A 300 -15.87 10.49 0.61
N ILE A 301 -16.53 10.11 1.71
CA ILE A 301 -17.82 9.41 1.74
C ILE A 301 -18.71 10.03 2.83
N GLY A 302 -20.02 10.06 2.58
CA GLY A 302 -21.06 10.52 3.49
C GLY A 302 -21.48 11.95 3.22
N ARG A 303 -20.58 12.90 3.50
CA ARG A 303 -20.89 14.32 3.33
C ARG A 303 -20.86 14.71 1.86
N GLY A 304 -21.98 15.24 1.37
CA GLY A 304 -22.09 15.79 0.02
C GLY A 304 -22.25 14.75 -1.09
N ASN A 305 -22.26 13.45 -0.79
CA ASN A 305 -22.38 12.36 -1.78
C ASN A 305 -23.23 11.18 -1.27
N GLN A 306 -24.33 11.46 -0.58
CA GLN A 306 -25.19 10.46 0.06
C GLN A 306 -25.85 9.46 -0.91
N GLN A 307 -25.84 9.73 -2.21
CA GLN A 307 -26.23 8.76 -3.24
C GLN A 307 -25.31 7.53 -3.23
N ILE A 308 -24.07 7.67 -2.77
CA ILE A 308 -23.12 6.57 -2.57
C ILE A 308 -23.42 5.92 -1.20
N SER A 309 -24.50 5.16 -1.15
CA SER A 309 -24.98 4.50 0.06
C SER A 309 -24.13 3.28 0.45
N PRO A 310 -24.31 2.71 1.67
CA PRO A 310 -23.65 1.47 2.06
C PRO A 310 -23.90 0.29 1.12
N ARG A 311 -25.08 0.20 0.48
CA ARG A 311 -25.35 -0.88 -0.49
C ARG A 311 -24.65 -0.64 -1.83
N VAL A 312 -24.49 0.61 -2.26
CA VAL A 312 -23.69 0.98 -3.43
C VAL A 312 -22.22 0.64 -3.19
N LEU A 313 -21.66 1.03 -2.03
CA LEU A 313 -20.27 0.72 -1.66
C LEU A 313 -20.00 -0.79 -1.64
N ARG A 314 -20.92 -1.58 -1.08
CA ARG A 314 -20.83 -3.05 -1.08
C ARG A 314 -20.93 -3.66 -2.47
N ALA A 315 -21.79 -3.11 -3.34
CA ALA A 315 -21.93 -3.59 -4.71
C ALA A 315 -20.68 -3.28 -5.56
N VAL A 316 -20.04 -2.13 -5.35
CA VAL A 316 -18.81 -1.73 -6.04
C VAL A 316 -17.58 -2.48 -5.52
N GLY A 317 -17.48 -2.69 -4.21
CA GLY A 317 -16.28 -3.21 -3.55
C GLY A 317 -15.25 -2.10 -3.23
N LEU A 318 -14.68 -2.14 -2.01
CA LEU A 318 -13.74 -1.12 -1.55
C LEU A 318 -12.41 -1.14 -2.32
N GLU A 319 -12.06 -2.28 -2.91
CA GLU A 319 -10.89 -2.45 -3.77
C GLU A 319 -10.99 -1.68 -5.10
N ARG A 320 -12.21 -1.28 -5.50
CA ARG A 320 -12.48 -0.45 -6.68
C ARG A 320 -12.81 1.00 -6.36
N LEU A 321 -12.70 1.41 -5.09
CA LEU A 321 -12.75 2.82 -4.68
C LEU A 321 -11.42 3.51 -5.00
N ARG A 322 -11.48 4.66 -5.66
CA ARG A 322 -10.33 5.52 -5.95
C ARG A 322 -10.62 6.94 -5.51
N VAL A 323 -9.70 7.52 -4.74
CA VAL A 323 -9.76 8.96 -4.42
C VAL A 323 -9.00 9.70 -5.51
N VAL A 324 -9.59 10.72 -6.10
CA VAL A 324 -8.93 11.63 -7.04
C VAL A 324 -8.65 12.93 -6.32
N ALA A 325 -7.38 13.25 -6.10
CA ALA A 325 -6.97 14.50 -5.45
C ALA A 325 -5.53 14.86 -5.81
N THR A 326 -5.28 16.15 -6.05
CA THR A 326 -3.92 16.66 -6.25
C THR A 326 -3.11 16.61 -4.95
N LYS A 327 -1.77 16.56 -5.07
CA LYS A 327 -0.86 16.66 -3.92
C LYS A 327 -1.11 17.93 -3.11
N ARG A 328 -1.36 19.05 -3.79
CA ARG A 328 -1.75 20.30 -3.15
C ARG A 328 -3.03 20.17 -2.31
N LYS A 329 -4.07 19.51 -2.82
CA LYS A 329 -5.32 19.29 -2.06
C LYS A 329 -5.07 18.43 -0.83
N LEU A 330 -4.29 17.35 -0.95
CA LEU A 330 -3.90 16.52 0.20
C LEU A 330 -3.06 17.29 1.22
N ALA A 331 -2.15 18.17 0.78
CA ALA A 331 -1.33 18.99 1.67
C ALA A 331 -2.17 19.92 2.56
N THR A 332 -3.36 20.34 2.12
CA THR A 332 -4.29 21.15 2.96
C THR A 332 -4.87 20.40 4.15
N LEU A 333 -4.73 19.08 4.19
CA LEU A 333 -5.15 18.26 5.33
C LEU A 333 -4.14 18.35 6.49
N GLU A 334 -2.92 18.85 6.25
CA GLU A 334 -1.88 19.01 7.28
C GLU A 334 -1.59 17.70 8.04
N GLY A 335 -1.54 16.59 7.31
CA GLY A 335 -1.30 15.25 7.86
C GLY A 335 -2.53 14.56 8.47
N ARG A 336 -3.69 15.24 8.51
CA ARG A 336 -4.94 14.60 8.93
C ARG A 336 -5.37 13.54 7.90
N PRO A 337 -5.90 12.38 8.35
CA PRO A 337 -6.38 11.35 7.44
C PRO A 337 -7.58 11.85 6.61
N LEU A 338 -7.82 11.20 5.49
CA LEU A 338 -9.11 11.27 4.80
C LEU A 338 -10.19 10.64 5.68
N LEU A 339 -11.44 11.05 5.51
CA LEU A 339 -12.54 10.67 6.38
C LEU A 339 -13.64 9.94 5.62
N VAL A 340 -14.19 8.89 6.22
CA VAL A 340 -15.34 8.14 5.72
C VAL A 340 -16.41 8.10 6.80
N ASP A 341 -17.64 8.38 6.41
CA ASP A 341 -18.84 8.23 7.24
C ASP A 341 -19.95 7.72 6.33
N SER A 342 -20.02 6.40 6.10
CA SER A 342 -21.05 5.83 5.22
C SER A 342 -22.44 5.78 5.86
N GLY A 343 -22.53 6.07 7.16
CA GLY A 343 -23.73 5.86 7.98
C GLY A 343 -23.96 4.40 8.39
N ASP A 344 -23.00 3.50 8.10
CA ASP A 344 -23.03 2.09 8.46
C ASP A 344 -21.70 1.70 9.13
N VAL A 345 -21.72 1.63 10.47
CA VAL A 345 -20.52 1.38 11.30
C VAL A 345 -19.80 0.09 10.92
N THR A 346 -20.54 -0.95 10.51
CA THR A 346 -19.91 -2.22 10.13
C THR A 346 -19.17 -2.10 8.80
N LEU A 347 -19.72 -1.33 7.85
CA LEU A 347 -19.05 -1.04 6.60
C LEU A 347 -17.88 -0.08 6.79
N ASP A 348 -18.04 0.98 7.58
CA ASP A 348 -16.98 1.90 7.94
C ASP A 348 -15.81 1.11 8.53
N ASP A 349 -16.10 0.13 9.41
CA ASP A 349 -15.10 -0.74 10.00
C ASP A 349 -14.38 -1.69 9.02
N ALA A 350 -14.89 -1.85 7.81
CA ALA A 350 -14.28 -2.63 6.74
C ALA A 350 -13.32 -1.82 5.85
N PHE A 351 -13.33 -0.48 5.92
CA PHE A 351 -12.42 0.35 5.11
C PHE A 351 -10.95 0.10 5.47
N PRO A 352 -10.01 0.11 4.51
CA PRO A 352 -8.59 0.00 4.84
C PRO A 352 -8.11 1.22 5.63
N ASP A 353 -7.07 1.09 6.46
CA ASP A 353 -6.53 2.23 7.22
C ASP A 353 -5.76 3.22 6.33
N ALA A 354 -5.55 2.88 5.05
CA ALA A 354 -5.05 3.77 4.02
C ALA A 354 -5.73 3.48 2.67
N VAL A 355 -5.91 4.53 1.87
CA VAL A 355 -6.57 4.46 0.56
C VAL A 355 -5.62 4.93 -0.56
N ARG A 356 -5.86 4.43 -1.77
CA ARG A 356 -5.13 4.82 -2.98
C ARG A 356 -5.70 6.14 -3.51
N VAL A 357 -4.83 7.12 -3.71
CA VAL A 357 -5.16 8.43 -4.24
C VAL A 357 -4.51 8.63 -5.60
N TRP A 358 -5.30 8.84 -6.64
CA TRP A 358 -4.85 9.25 -7.97
C TRP A 358 -4.50 10.73 -7.95
N ALA A 359 -3.21 11.03 -8.09
CA ALA A 359 -2.65 12.36 -7.87
C ALA A 359 -1.97 12.98 -9.10
N GLY A 360 -1.90 12.24 -10.22
CA GLY A 360 -1.31 12.67 -11.48
C GLY A 360 -1.22 11.52 -12.50
N TYR A 361 -0.55 11.75 -13.63
CA TYR A 361 -0.37 10.73 -14.68
C TYR A 361 0.37 9.50 -14.14
N LYS A 362 -0.33 8.35 -14.09
CA LYS A 362 0.20 7.07 -13.53
C LYS A 362 0.84 7.25 -12.15
N GLU A 363 0.31 8.18 -11.37
CA GLU A 363 0.77 8.47 -10.03
C GLU A 363 -0.32 8.16 -9.01
N GLU A 364 -0.04 7.15 -8.19
CA GLU A 364 -0.87 6.76 -7.08
C GLU A 364 -0.13 7.01 -5.77
N LEU A 365 -0.80 7.64 -4.81
CA LEU A 365 -0.34 7.81 -3.45
C LEU A 365 -1.09 6.86 -2.52
N LEU A 366 -0.45 6.48 -1.43
CA LEU A 366 -1.10 5.83 -0.30
C LEU A 366 -1.29 6.87 0.80
N TYR A 367 -2.54 7.08 1.23
CA TYR A 367 -2.88 8.12 2.20
C TYR A 367 -3.74 7.55 3.34
N PRO A 368 -3.49 7.93 4.61
CA PRO A 368 -4.28 7.45 5.74
C PRO A 368 -5.76 7.76 5.63
N LEU A 369 -6.56 6.82 6.11
CA LEU A 369 -8.01 6.92 6.17
C LEU A 369 -8.45 6.72 7.63
N SER A 370 -9.42 7.53 8.06
CA SER A 370 -10.12 7.37 9.32
C SER A 370 -11.61 7.27 9.07
N ARG A 371 -12.25 6.55 9.97
CA ARG A 371 -13.70 6.37 10.07
C ARG A 371 -14.24 7.30 11.14
#